data_AF-F9RT94-F1
#
_entry.id   AF-F9RT94-F1
#
_cell.length_a   1.000
_cell.length_b   1.000
_cell.length_c   1.000
_cell.angle_alpha   90.00
_cell.angle_beta   90.00
_cell.angle_gamma   90.00
#
_symmetry.space_group_name_H-M   'P 1'
#
loop_
_entity.id
_entity.type
_entity.pdbx_description
1 polymer ?
#
loop_
_entity_poly.entity_id
_entity_poly.type
_entity_poly.pdbx_seq_one_letter_code
_entity_poly.pdbx_strand_id
1 'polypeptide(L)' 'MPKAARIGDIASAHGCFPSTPIIAGSGDVFINGIPAARVSDAIGCGGTVATGSPDVTIG' A
#
# COMPACT_ATOMS: atom_id res chain seq x y z
N MET A 1 6.99 -10.60 -11.55
CA MET A 1 6.20 -10.25 -10.35
C MET A 1 6.70 -8.90 -9.85
N PRO A 2 5.82 -7.92 -9.57
CA PRO A 2 6.24 -6.66 -8.96
C PRO A 2 6.74 -6.89 -7.53
N LYS A 3 7.49 -5.93 -6.98
CA LYS A 3 7.83 -5.93 -5.55
C LYS A 3 6.55 -5.73 -4.74
N ALA A 4 6.49 -6.34 -3.56
CA ALA A 4 5.37 -6.14 -2.64
C ALA A 4 5.42 -4.73 -2.05
N ALA A 5 4.26 -4.07 -2.01
CA ALA A 5 4.11 -2.71 -1.53
C ALA A 5 4.19 -2.65 0.00
N ARG A 6 4.72 -1.56 0.52
CA ARG A 6 4.92 -1.30 1.95
C ARG A 6 4.68 0.17 2.27
N ILE A 7 4.51 0.50 3.56
CA ILE A 7 4.37 1.89 4.00
C ILE A 7 5.51 2.75 3.42
N GLY A 8 5.15 3.91 2.88
CA GLY A 8 6.06 4.86 2.25
C GLY A 8 6.26 4.68 0.73
N ASP A 9 5.85 3.55 0.14
CA ASP A 9 5.85 3.42 -1.32
C ASP A 9 4.81 4.37 -1.94
N ILE A 10 5.14 4.90 -3.12
CA ILE A 10 4.37 5.97 -3.77
C ILE A 10 3.25 5.40 -4.64
N ALA A 11 2.00 5.73 -4.32
CA ALA A 11 0.87 5.49 -5.19
C ALA A 11 0.88 6.48 -6.37
N SER A 12 0.44 6.02 -7.54
CA SER A 12 0.38 6.86 -8.75
C SER A 12 -0.62 8.00 -8.59
N ALA A 13 -0.28 9.17 -9.13
CA ALA A 13 -1.20 10.28 -9.30
C ALA A 13 -2.40 9.90 -10.20
N HIS A 14 -3.54 10.57 -10.00
CA HIS A 14 -4.72 10.45 -10.86
C HIS A 14 -5.65 11.67 -10.75
N GLY A 15 -6.21 12.12 -11.88
CA GLY A 15 -7.08 13.30 -11.91
C GLY A 15 -6.39 14.54 -11.33
N CYS A 16 -7.00 15.16 -10.32
CA CYS A 16 -6.44 16.29 -9.58
C CYS A 16 -5.66 15.90 -8.32
N PHE A 17 -5.43 14.59 -8.08
CA PHE A 17 -4.69 14.11 -6.92
C PHE A 17 -3.24 13.78 -7.29
N PRO A 18 -2.23 14.38 -6.61
CA PRO A 18 -0.83 14.06 -6.84
C PRO A 18 -0.49 12.66 -6.32
N SER A 19 0.69 12.16 -6.70
CA SER A 19 1.23 10.94 -6.12
C SER A 19 1.45 11.11 -4.61
N THR A 20 0.98 10.17 -3.81
CA THR A 20 1.08 10.19 -2.34
C THR A 20 1.54 8.84 -1.80
N PRO A 21 2.19 8.78 -0.64
CA PRO A 21 2.66 7.52 -0.08
C PRO A 21 1.50 6.69 0.48
N ILE A 22 1.73 5.39 0.60
CA ILE A 22 0.97 4.50 1.48
C ILE A 22 1.29 4.84 2.93
N ILE A 23 0.27 5.07 3.76
CA ILE A 23 0.41 5.57 5.15
C ILE A 23 -0.11 4.61 6.22
N ALA A 24 -0.71 3.48 5.81
CA ALA A 24 -1.13 2.40 6.70
C ALA A 24 -0.65 1.05 6.14
N GLY A 25 -0.59 0.04 7.02
CA GLY A 25 -0.05 -1.26 6.71
C GLY A 25 -0.41 -2.29 7.79
N SER A 26 0.09 -3.51 7.60
CA SER A 26 -0.01 -4.61 8.54
C SER A 26 0.64 -4.29 9.91
N GLY A 27 0.10 -4.86 10.98
CA GLY A 27 0.66 -4.73 12.33
C GLY A 27 1.72 -5.78 12.66
N ASP A 28 1.77 -6.88 11.92
CA ASP A 28 2.56 -8.07 12.22
C ASP A 28 3.40 -8.60 11.04
N VAL A 29 3.07 -8.23 9.80
CA VAL A 29 3.83 -8.59 8.60
C VAL A 29 4.69 -7.42 8.10
N PHE A 30 6.00 -7.67 8.01
CA PHE A 30 6.98 -6.68 7.62
C PHE A 30 7.74 -7.11 6.35
N ILE A 31 7.95 -6.18 5.43
CA ILE A 31 8.72 -6.35 4.19
C ILE A 31 9.96 -5.47 4.27
N ASN A 32 11.12 -6.12 4.42
CA ASN A 32 12.39 -5.44 4.70
C ASN A 32 12.28 -4.48 5.91
N GLY A 33 11.63 -4.94 6.98
CA GLY A 33 11.46 -4.19 8.23
C GLY A 33 10.41 -3.08 8.20
N ILE A 34 9.63 -2.94 7.12
CA ILE A 34 8.56 -1.94 7.00
C ILE A 34 7.21 -2.65 6.88
N PRO A 35 6.15 -2.18 7.55
CA PRO A 35 4.82 -2.77 7.44
C PRO A 35 4.38 -3.00 5.98
N ALA A 36 3.91 -4.22 5.71
CA ALA A 36 3.36 -4.59 4.41
C ALA A 36 2.06 -3.84 4.13
N ALA A 37 1.85 -3.37 2.91
CA ALA A 37 0.59 -2.78 2.50
C ALA A 37 -0.43 -3.87 2.12
N ARG A 38 -1.69 -3.66 2.50
CA ARG A 38 -2.84 -4.52 2.23
C ARG A 38 -3.90 -3.75 1.47
N VAL A 39 -4.86 -4.48 0.89
CA VAL A 39 -6.07 -3.86 0.35
C VAL A 39 -6.78 -3.09 1.46
N SER A 40 -7.32 -1.92 1.11
CA SER A 40 -7.99 -0.98 2.04
C SER A 40 -7.07 -0.21 3.00
N ASP A 41 -5.75 -0.41 2.99
CA ASP A 41 -4.84 0.47 3.72
C ASP A 41 -4.82 1.87 3.10
N ALA A 42 -4.80 2.91 3.95
CA ALA A 42 -4.91 4.30 3.54
C ALA A 42 -3.67 4.81 2.77
N ILE A 43 -3.91 5.75 1.85
CA ILE A 43 -2.87 6.54 1.15
C ILE A 43 -3.03 8.02 1.47
N GLY A 44 -1.97 8.81 1.24
CA GLY A 44 -1.90 10.21 1.68
C GLY A 44 -2.97 11.15 1.11
N CYS A 45 -3.58 10.83 -0.03
CA CYS A 45 -4.68 11.61 -0.60
C CYS A 45 -6.08 11.30 -0.02
N GLY A 46 -6.16 10.40 0.97
CA GLY A 46 -7.42 9.95 1.58
C GLY A 46 -8.08 8.76 0.87
N GLY A 47 -7.49 8.27 -0.22
CA GLY A 47 -7.88 7.00 -0.85
C GLY A 47 -7.35 5.78 -0.09
N THR A 48 -7.50 4.60 -0.70
CA THR A 48 -6.96 3.34 -0.18
C THR A 48 -6.34 2.49 -1.29
N VAL A 49 -5.49 1.53 -0.91
CA VAL A 49 -4.98 0.50 -1.84
C VAL A 49 -6.15 -0.31 -2.39
N ALA A 50 -6.39 -0.20 -3.70
CA ALA A 50 -7.59 -0.73 -4.35
C ALA A 50 -7.54 -2.23 -4.64
N THR A 51 -6.36 -2.77 -4.93
CA THR A 51 -6.18 -4.17 -5.38
C THR A 51 -4.90 -4.77 -4.81
N GLY A 52 -4.90 -6.08 -4.59
CA GLY A 52 -3.75 -6.86 -4.14
C GLY A 52 -3.51 -8.08 -5.01
N SER A 53 -2.64 -8.98 -4.54
CA SER A 53 -2.44 -10.29 -5.16
C SER A 53 -3.71 -11.14 -5.07
N PRO A 54 -4.11 -11.89 -6.12
CA PRO A 54 -5.22 -12.84 -6.02
C PRO A 54 -4.87 -14.11 -5.21
N ASP A 55 -3.58 -14.39 -5.05
CA ASP A 55 -3.11 -15.66 -4.46
C ASP A 55 -2.46 -15.49 -3.09
N VAL A 56 -2.29 -14.24 -2.62
CA VAL A 56 -1.59 -13.94 -1.36
C VAL A 56 -2.41 -12.94 -0.55
N THR A 57 -2.74 -13.33 0.68
CA THR A 57 -3.37 -12.48 1.70
C THR A 57 -2.36 -12.16 2.79
N ILE A 58 -2.35 -10.91 3.26
CA ILE A 58 -1.49 -10.43 4.35
C ILE A 58 -2.38 -10.06 5.54
N GLY A 59 -1.99 -10.55 6.72
CA GLY A 59 -2.63 -10.25 8.02
C GLY A 59 -2.46 -8.81 8.44
#